data_AF-A0A2E0KYH4-F1
#
_entry.id   AF-A0A2E0KYH4-F1
#
_cell.length_a   1.000
_cell.length_b   1.000
_cell.length_c   1.000
_cell.angle_alpha   90.00
_cell.angle_beta   90.00
_cell.angle_gamma   90.00
#
_symmetry.space_group_name_H-M   'P 1'
#
loop_
_entity.id
_entity.type
_entity.pdbx_description
1 polymer ?
#
loop_
_entity_poly.entity_id
_entity_poly.type
_entity_poly.pdbx_seq_one_letter_code
_entity_poly.pdbx_strand_id
1 'polypeptide(L)'
;MQISIWQQFSSNHSADFVTVGQFDSPEAAVEAANEVRHLLRRIRTWWQQLPPDEFKAWKGKTETSELTPPEWEIAAEYEVTWPYSLNWFHWVWDREDPVTMYDRCVFVTAPHAYIWTGPQPFDDLLARLGAEAASAVAESKTSPNQTIFCDLSFQQPEHVASDADVLAFEHDVKIKLHTSEVHQLQDRWVVDNFIFSPWSSSPHEDLKRILTALDELGCSNVVYSFKTRYIVREHNA
;
A
#
# COMPACT_ATOMS: atom_id res chain seq x y z
N MET A 1 -4.07 -35.75 31.32
CA MET A 1 -3.79 -35.28 29.94
C MET A 1 -4.43 -33.91 29.82
N GLN A 2 -3.63 -32.85 29.68
CA GLN A 2 -4.06 -31.46 29.80
C GLN A 2 -4.00 -30.85 28.39
N ILE A 3 -5.17 -30.53 27.82
CA ILE A 3 -5.27 -29.91 26.50
C ILE A 3 -5.25 -28.39 26.73
N SER A 4 -4.16 -27.74 26.33
CA SER A 4 -4.06 -26.28 26.31
C SER A 4 -4.49 -25.80 24.92
N ILE A 5 -5.72 -25.26 24.81
CA ILE A 5 -6.15 -24.54 23.61
C ILE A 5 -5.56 -23.14 23.71
N TRP A 6 -4.55 -22.85 22.89
CA TRP A 6 -4.08 -21.49 22.66
C TRP A 6 -5.10 -20.78 21.76
N GLN A 7 -6.07 -20.12 22.37
CA GLN A 7 -7.02 -19.25 21.67
C GLN A 7 -6.31 -17.91 21.44
N GLN A 8 -5.66 -17.78 20.28
CA GLN A 8 -5.04 -16.52 19.88
C GLN A 8 -6.15 -15.59 19.39
N PHE A 9 -6.63 -14.70 20.27
CA PHE A 9 -7.49 -13.58 19.87
C PHE A 9 -6.67 -12.69 18.93
N SER A 10 -6.85 -12.84 17.62
CA SER A 10 -6.38 -11.83 16.68
C SER A 10 -7.20 -10.57 16.96
N SER A 11 -6.56 -9.55 17.53
CA SER A 11 -7.17 -8.24 17.72
C SER A 11 -7.78 -7.77 16.40
N ASN A 12 -9.10 -7.64 16.40
CA ASN A 12 -9.93 -7.10 15.32
C ASN A 12 -9.71 -5.58 15.10
N HIS A 13 -8.64 -5.01 15.66
CA HIS A 13 -8.38 -3.56 15.69
C HIS A 13 -7.03 -3.18 15.08
N SER A 14 -6.34 -4.13 14.45
CA SER A 14 -5.07 -3.87 13.76
C SER A 14 -5.21 -4.11 12.28
N ALA A 15 -5.85 -3.16 11.61
CA ALA A 15 -5.74 -2.99 10.18
C ALA A 15 -4.45 -2.23 9.85
N ASP A 16 -3.77 -2.66 8.81
CA ASP A 16 -2.72 -1.92 8.13
C ASP A 16 -2.96 -2.08 6.64
N PHE A 17 -2.83 -1.00 5.87
CA PHE A 17 -3.02 -1.05 4.43
C PHE A 17 -1.89 -0.31 3.71
N VAL A 18 -1.70 -0.75 2.48
CA VAL A 18 -0.90 -0.05 1.50
C VAL A 18 -1.72 -0.06 0.21
N THR A 19 -2.01 1.12 -0.31
CA THR A 19 -2.53 1.29 -1.67
C THR A 19 -1.37 1.62 -2.59
N VAL A 20 -1.36 1.03 -3.78
CA VAL A 20 -0.40 1.35 -4.84
C VAL A 20 -1.16 1.75 -6.10
N GLY A 21 -0.86 2.95 -6.60
CA GLY A 21 -1.29 3.42 -7.91
C GLY A 21 -0.08 3.50 -8.84
N GLN A 22 -0.16 2.84 -9.99
CA GLN A 22 0.86 2.87 -11.03
C GLN A 22 0.43 3.82 -12.15
N PHE A 23 1.30 4.74 -12.54
CA PHE A 23 1.02 5.79 -13.53
C PHE A 23 1.81 5.57 -14.82
N ASP A 24 1.42 6.27 -15.88
CA ASP A 24 2.10 6.21 -17.17
C ASP A 24 3.53 6.77 -17.13
N SER A 25 3.79 7.75 -16.25
CA SER A 25 5.11 8.37 -16.08
C SER A 25 5.42 8.77 -14.64
N PRO A 26 6.71 8.97 -14.30
CA PRO A 26 7.12 9.51 -13.00
C PRO A 26 6.51 10.89 -12.72
N GLU A 27 6.38 11.75 -13.71
CA GLU A 27 5.80 13.09 -13.57
C GLU A 27 4.31 13.01 -13.17
N ALA A 28 3.55 12.12 -13.80
CA ALA A 28 2.15 11.88 -13.43
C ALA A 28 2.04 11.34 -11.98
N ALA A 29 2.95 10.45 -11.58
CA ALA A 29 3.02 9.97 -10.20
C ALA A 29 3.37 11.10 -9.20
N VAL A 30 4.28 12.01 -9.55
CA VAL A 30 4.60 13.20 -8.72
C VAL A 30 3.37 14.08 -8.54
N GLU A 31 2.67 14.39 -9.64
CA GLU A 31 1.47 15.23 -9.61
C GLU A 31 0.37 14.61 -8.74
N ALA A 32 0.08 13.32 -8.95
CA ALA A 32 -0.90 12.60 -8.14
C ALA A 32 -0.51 12.53 -6.66
N ALA A 33 0.76 12.24 -6.35
CA ALA A 33 1.24 12.21 -4.96
C ALA A 33 1.09 13.58 -4.28
N ASN A 34 1.41 14.66 -5.00
CA ASN A 34 1.24 16.01 -4.49
C ASN A 34 -0.23 16.36 -4.25
N GLU A 35 -1.12 15.93 -5.13
CA GLU A 35 -2.55 16.12 -4.96
C GLU A 35 -3.09 15.36 -3.75
N VAL A 36 -2.76 14.07 -3.60
CA VAL A 36 -3.17 13.30 -2.41
C VAL A 36 -2.64 13.96 -1.13
N ARG A 37 -1.39 14.42 -1.10
CA ARG A 37 -0.85 15.19 0.03
C ARG A 37 -1.62 16.49 0.28
N HIS A 38 -2.03 17.19 -0.78
CA HIS A 38 -2.84 18.40 -0.65
C HIS A 38 -4.19 18.11 0.00
N LEU A 39 -4.90 17.06 -0.44
CA LEU A 39 -6.18 16.63 0.13
C LEU A 39 -6.05 16.24 1.60
N LEU A 40 -5.02 15.46 1.93
CA LEU A 40 -4.72 15.07 3.31
C LEU A 40 -4.39 16.29 4.19
N ARG A 41 -3.68 17.30 3.66
CA ARG A 41 -3.45 18.57 4.37
C ARG A 41 -4.74 19.35 4.62
N ARG A 42 -5.71 19.35 3.70
CA ARG A 42 -7.03 19.97 3.92
C ARG A 42 -7.73 19.36 5.12
N ILE A 43 -7.77 18.02 5.21
CA ILE A 43 -8.37 17.30 6.34
C ILE A 43 -7.64 17.65 7.65
N ARG A 44 -6.30 17.71 7.61
CA ARG A 44 -5.48 18.09 8.77
C ARG A 44 -5.81 19.49 9.26
N THR A 45 -5.80 20.46 8.36
CA THR A 45 -6.02 21.87 8.67
C THR A 45 -7.38 22.06 9.33
N TRP A 46 -8.40 21.36 8.87
CA TRP A 46 -9.72 21.36 9.51
C TRP A 46 -9.66 20.85 10.95
N TRP A 47 -9.05 19.69 11.20
CA TRP A 47 -8.90 19.16 12.56
C TRP A 47 -8.16 20.12 13.51
N GLN A 48 -7.14 20.81 13.01
CA GLN A 48 -6.34 21.77 13.81
C GLN A 48 -7.09 23.07 14.14
N GLN A 49 -8.14 23.39 13.39
CA GLN A 49 -8.94 24.61 13.57
C GLN A 49 -10.16 24.41 14.47
N LEU A 50 -10.50 23.16 14.83
CA LEU A 50 -11.66 22.87 15.67
C LEU A 50 -11.46 23.37 17.12
N PRO A 51 -12.45 24.07 17.70
CA PRO A 51 -12.50 24.30 19.14
C PRO A 51 -12.49 22.97 19.92
N PRO A 52 -11.99 22.94 21.18
CA PRO A 52 -11.87 21.70 21.96
C PRO A 52 -13.16 20.88 22.09
N ASP A 53 -14.31 21.54 22.26
CA ASP A 53 -15.61 20.87 22.39
C ASP A 53 -16.05 20.24 21.06
N GLU A 54 -15.83 20.93 19.94
CA GLU A 54 -16.11 20.40 18.61
C GLU A 54 -15.15 19.27 18.24
N PHE A 55 -13.86 19.40 18.57
CA PHE A 55 -12.87 18.35 18.38
C PHE A 55 -13.31 17.06 19.08
N LYS A 56 -13.74 17.16 20.34
CA LYS A 56 -14.23 16.00 21.11
C LYS A 56 -15.48 15.39 20.48
N ALA A 57 -16.41 16.22 20.02
CA ALA A 57 -17.63 15.76 19.37
C ALA A 57 -17.31 15.02 18.06
N TRP A 58 -16.47 15.60 17.21
CA TRP A 58 -16.06 15.00 15.95
C TRP A 58 -15.26 13.73 16.13
N LYS A 59 -14.39 13.65 17.13
CA LYS A 59 -13.68 12.41 17.45
C LYS A 59 -14.65 11.24 17.70
N GLY A 60 -15.71 11.46 18.49
CA GLY A 60 -16.71 10.41 18.73
C GLY A 60 -17.48 10.02 17.45
N LYS A 61 -17.77 11.00 16.58
CA LYS A 61 -18.44 10.78 15.30
C LYS A 61 -17.61 9.96 14.32
N THR A 62 -16.32 10.26 14.19
CA THR A 62 -15.41 9.53 13.29
C THR A 62 -15.11 8.12 13.80
N GLU A 63 -15.16 7.87 15.12
CA GLU A 63 -15.14 6.51 15.68
C GLU A 63 -16.37 5.68 15.24
N THR A 64 -17.52 6.32 15.01
CA THR A 64 -18.71 5.71 14.39
C THR A 64 -18.72 5.82 12.86
N SER A 65 -17.58 6.15 12.27
CA SER A 65 -17.35 6.26 10.82
C SER A 65 -18.05 7.42 10.08
N GLU A 66 -18.57 8.42 10.78
CA GLU A 66 -19.13 9.62 10.14
C GLU A 66 -18.01 10.44 9.46
N LEU A 67 -18.13 10.71 8.16
CA LEU A 67 -17.18 11.55 7.42
C LEU A 67 -17.16 12.97 7.97
N THR A 68 -15.95 13.52 8.06
CA THR A 68 -15.73 14.94 8.34
C THR A 68 -16.15 15.80 7.14
N PRO A 69 -16.45 17.09 7.33
CA PRO A 69 -16.76 18.01 6.23
C PRO A 69 -15.73 18.00 5.08
N PRO A 70 -14.41 18.08 5.30
CA PRO A 70 -13.46 18.02 4.19
C PRO A 70 -13.46 16.65 3.48
N GLU A 71 -13.69 15.54 4.19
CA GLU A 71 -13.81 14.22 3.54
C GLU A 71 -15.04 14.14 2.64
N TRP A 72 -16.18 14.69 3.07
CA TRP A 72 -17.38 14.83 2.24
C TRP A 72 -17.14 15.66 0.99
N GLU A 73 -16.47 16.81 1.14
CA GLU A 73 -16.13 17.69 0.02
C GLU A 73 -15.21 16.99 -0.99
N ILE A 74 -14.16 16.31 -0.51
CA ILE A 74 -13.22 15.58 -1.38
C ILE A 74 -13.93 14.43 -2.09
N ALA A 75 -14.76 13.67 -1.38
CA ALA A 75 -15.53 12.58 -1.97
C ALA A 75 -16.44 13.06 -3.10
N ALA A 76 -17.07 14.23 -2.93
CA ALA A 76 -17.91 14.85 -3.94
C ALA A 76 -17.08 15.43 -5.11
N GLU A 77 -15.97 16.13 -4.81
CA GLU A 77 -15.09 16.77 -5.79
C GLU A 77 -14.46 15.76 -6.76
N TYR A 78 -14.00 14.62 -6.23
CA TYR A 78 -13.35 13.57 -7.01
C TYR A 78 -14.32 12.48 -7.47
N GLU A 79 -15.60 12.57 -7.09
CA GLU A 79 -16.62 11.54 -7.36
C GLU A 79 -16.13 10.13 -6.93
N VAL A 80 -15.63 10.03 -5.71
CA VAL A 80 -15.09 8.78 -5.12
C VAL A 80 -15.95 8.27 -3.98
N THR A 81 -15.90 6.97 -3.71
CA THR A 81 -16.62 6.40 -2.57
C THR A 81 -15.77 6.51 -1.31
N TRP A 82 -16.25 7.26 -0.33
CA TRP A 82 -15.58 7.42 0.96
C TRP A 82 -16.44 6.80 2.07
N PRO A 83 -16.30 5.50 2.37
CA PRO A 83 -17.26 4.81 3.25
C PRO A 83 -17.12 5.21 4.73
N TYR A 84 -15.91 5.56 5.17
CA TYR A 84 -15.59 5.77 6.58
C TYR A 84 -14.57 6.88 6.75
N SER A 85 -14.68 7.66 7.84
CA SER A 85 -13.71 8.72 8.13
C SER A 85 -12.34 8.17 8.49
N LEU A 86 -11.29 8.90 8.11
CA LEU A 86 -9.92 8.71 8.55
C LEU A 86 -9.79 9.11 10.04
N ASN A 87 -10.43 8.34 10.91
CA ASN A 87 -10.50 8.59 12.36
C ASN A 87 -9.12 8.61 13.05
N TRP A 88 -8.10 8.08 12.39
CA TRP A 88 -6.72 8.07 12.83
C TRP A 88 -5.93 9.34 12.49
N PHE A 89 -6.45 10.12 11.55
CA PHE A 89 -5.67 11.17 10.91
C PHE A 89 -5.31 12.33 11.83
N HIS A 90 -6.18 12.62 12.81
CA HIS A 90 -5.99 13.73 13.74
C HIS A 90 -4.81 13.56 14.71
N TRP A 91 -4.21 12.37 14.82
CA TRP A 91 -3.13 12.08 15.80
C TRP A 91 -1.85 11.49 15.21
N VAL A 92 -1.84 11.07 13.93
CA VAL A 92 -0.67 10.41 13.34
C VAL A 92 0.15 11.32 12.41
N TRP A 93 -0.44 12.35 11.84
CA TRP A 93 0.17 13.12 10.74
C TRP A 93 1.56 13.70 11.03
N ASP A 94 1.89 14.02 12.28
CA ASP A 94 3.17 14.64 12.61
C ASP A 94 4.35 13.65 12.66
N ARG A 95 4.11 12.35 12.41
CA ARG A 95 5.15 11.32 12.48
C ARG A 95 5.81 11.03 11.14
N GLU A 96 5.01 10.74 10.11
CA GLU A 96 5.48 10.23 8.83
C GLU A 96 4.55 10.70 7.68
N ASP A 97 5.11 10.91 6.49
CA ASP A 97 4.32 11.20 5.28
C ASP A 97 3.67 9.89 4.79
N PRO A 98 2.34 9.75 4.84
CA PRO A 98 1.67 8.52 4.42
C PRO A 98 1.69 8.35 2.89
N VAL A 99 2.10 9.37 2.14
CA VAL A 99 2.21 9.33 0.69
C VAL A 99 3.68 9.27 0.30
N THR A 100 4.11 8.14 -0.21
CA THR A 100 5.46 7.96 -0.74
C THR A 100 5.41 7.65 -2.22
N MET A 101 6.51 7.90 -2.91
CA MET A 101 6.58 7.69 -4.35
C MET A 101 7.93 7.10 -4.72
N TYR A 102 7.92 6.26 -5.74
CA TYR A 102 9.14 5.77 -6.36
C TYR A 102 8.85 5.39 -7.80
N ASP A 103 9.73 5.81 -8.72
CA ASP A 103 9.53 5.67 -10.16
C ASP A 103 8.15 6.23 -10.59
N ARG A 104 7.31 5.41 -11.23
CA ARG A 104 5.94 5.74 -11.66
C ARG A 104 4.86 5.27 -10.68
N CYS A 105 5.21 4.97 -9.44
CA CYS A 105 4.29 4.46 -8.42
C CYS A 105 4.08 5.44 -7.28
N VAL A 106 2.83 5.57 -6.86
CA VAL A 106 2.41 6.25 -5.64
C VAL A 106 1.93 5.20 -4.64
N PHE A 107 2.48 5.28 -3.43
CA PHE A 107 2.15 4.42 -2.31
C PHE A 107 1.44 5.25 -1.25
N VAL A 108 0.26 4.81 -0.83
CA VAL A 108 -0.44 5.39 0.32
C VAL A 108 -0.49 4.36 1.43
N THR A 109 0.20 4.62 2.54
CA THR A 109 0.30 3.69 3.67
C THR A 109 -0.51 4.19 4.86
N ALA A 110 -1.06 3.25 5.62
CA ALA A 110 -1.53 3.57 6.95
C ALA A 110 -0.32 3.82 7.85
N PRO A 111 -0.21 4.98 8.50
CA PRO A 111 0.96 5.28 9.33
C PRO A 111 0.92 4.55 10.69
N HIS A 112 -0.10 3.72 10.94
CA HIS A 112 -0.21 2.95 12.17
C HIS A 112 -1.04 1.69 11.98
N ALA A 113 -0.60 0.58 12.57
CA ALA A 113 -1.31 -0.70 12.60
C ALA A 113 -2.56 -0.73 13.52
N TYR A 114 -3.22 0.41 13.80
CA TYR A 114 -4.46 0.48 14.62
C TYR A 114 -5.53 1.33 13.96
N ILE A 115 -5.69 1.19 12.66
CA ILE A 115 -6.78 1.86 11.94
C ILE A 115 -8.00 0.95 11.86
N TRP A 116 -9.16 1.52 11.54
CA TRP A 116 -10.44 0.81 11.47
C TRP A 116 -11.03 0.82 10.05
N THR A 117 -10.36 1.52 9.15
CA THR A 117 -10.84 1.84 7.81
C THR A 117 -9.94 1.20 6.77
N GLY A 118 -10.54 0.62 5.73
CA GLY A 118 -9.81 0.10 4.59
C GLY A 118 -9.25 1.21 3.68
N PRO A 119 -8.43 0.83 2.68
CA PRO A 119 -7.79 1.76 1.75
C PRO A 119 -8.72 2.37 0.70
N GLN A 120 -9.97 1.92 0.59
CA GLN A 120 -10.85 2.22 -0.54
C GLN A 120 -10.86 3.69 -1.02
N PRO A 121 -10.92 4.73 -0.15
CA PRO A 121 -10.87 6.10 -0.63
C PRO A 121 -9.62 6.41 -1.45
N PHE A 122 -8.48 5.83 -1.09
CA PHE A 122 -7.21 6.05 -1.78
C PHE A 122 -7.13 5.25 -3.08
N ASP A 123 -7.68 4.04 -3.13
CA ASP A 123 -7.78 3.27 -4.38
C ASP A 123 -8.60 4.06 -5.41
N ASP A 124 -9.77 4.58 -5.00
CA ASP A 124 -10.65 5.37 -5.85
C ASP A 124 -9.98 6.70 -6.27
N LEU A 125 -9.33 7.41 -5.34
CA LEU A 125 -8.64 8.65 -5.61
C LEU A 125 -7.50 8.46 -6.63
N LEU A 126 -6.64 7.46 -6.42
CA LEU A 126 -5.52 7.22 -7.35
C LEU A 126 -6.05 6.84 -8.73
N ALA A 127 -7.09 6.01 -8.82
CA ALA A 127 -7.73 5.70 -10.10
C ALA A 127 -8.29 6.95 -10.79
N ARG A 128 -8.92 7.86 -10.05
CA ARG A 128 -9.40 9.15 -10.58
C ARG A 128 -8.27 10.07 -11.03
N LEU A 129 -7.10 9.98 -10.40
CA LEU A 129 -5.88 10.70 -10.78
C LEU A 129 -5.15 10.05 -11.97
N GLY A 130 -5.68 8.96 -12.54
CA GLY A 130 -5.12 8.30 -13.72
C GLY A 130 -4.23 7.09 -13.42
N ALA A 131 -4.21 6.60 -12.19
CA ALA A 131 -3.48 5.38 -11.85
C ALA A 131 -4.20 4.13 -12.36
N GLU A 132 -3.42 3.14 -12.77
CA GLU A 132 -3.82 1.73 -12.70
C GLU A 132 -3.70 1.28 -11.24
N ALA A 133 -4.84 1.02 -10.60
CA ALA A 133 -4.88 0.58 -9.21
C ALA A 133 -4.45 -0.88 -9.09
N ALA A 134 -3.57 -1.18 -8.12
CA ALA A 134 -3.15 -2.56 -7.82
C ALA A 134 -4.30 -3.46 -7.36
N SER A 135 -5.39 -2.86 -6.86
CA SER A 135 -6.57 -3.58 -6.39
C SER A 135 -7.81 -3.25 -7.22
N ALA A 136 -8.65 -4.26 -7.48
CA ALA A 136 -10.02 -4.01 -7.91
C ALA A 136 -10.82 -3.40 -6.75
N VAL A 137 -11.35 -2.19 -6.94
CA VAL A 137 -12.12 -1.40 -5.95
C VAL A 137 -13.20 -2.21 -5.21
N ALA A 138 -13.80 -3.21 -5.87
CA ALA A 138 -14.82 -4.07 -5.28
C ALA A 138 -14.31 -4.90 -4.08
N GLU A 139 -13.04 -5.29 -4.08
CA GLU A 139 -12.44 -6.16 -3.07
C GLU A 139 -11.94 -5.35 -1.85
N SER A 140 -11.64 -4.05 -2.03
CA SER A 140 -11.16 -3.11 -0.99
C SER A 140 -12.19 -2.82 0.12
N LYS A 141 -13.46 -3.14 -0.15
CA LYS A 141 -14.61 -2.75 0.66
C LYS A 141 -14.72 -3.50 1.99
N THR A 142 -14.11 -4.67 2.14
CA THR A 142 -14.48 -5.62 3.22
C THR A 142 -13.33 -6.09 4.09
N SER A 143 -12.07 -5.81 3.77
CA SER A 143 -10.95 -6.34 4.53
C SER A 143 -9.76 -5.38 4.55
N PRO A 144 -9.41 -4.84 5.72
CA PRO A 144 -8.28 -3.92 5.81
C PRO A 144 -6.93 -4.62 5.64
N ASN A 145 -6.85 -5.93 5.93
CA ASN A 145 -5.61 -6.69 5.82
C ASN A 145 -5.37 -7.06 4.36
N GLN A 146 -4.52 -6.29 3.71
CA GLN A 146 -4.12 -6.49 2.34
C GLN A 146 -2.70 -7.01 2.25
N THR A 147 -2.44 -7.83 1.23
CA THR A 147 -1.09 -8.16 0.81
C THR A 147 -0.92 -7.70 -0.62
N ILE A 148 0.11 -6.88 -0.84
CA ILE A 148 0.47 -6.45 -2.19
C ILE A 148 1.47 -7.46 -2.75
N PHE A 149 1.16 -7.93 -3.93
CA PHE A 149 2.03 -8.71 -4.78
C PHE A 149 2.57 -7.80 -5.88
N CYS A 150 3.84 -7.95 -6.22
CA CYS A 150 4.42 -7.40 -7.43
C CYS A 150 4.92 -8.54 -8.31
N ASP A 151 4.49 -8.52 -9.56
CA ASP A 151 5.06 -9.36 -10.59
C ASP A 151 6.11 -8.53 -11.32
N LEU A 152 7.32 -9.07 -11.43
CA LEU A 152 8.49 -8.40 -11.99
C LEU A 152 9.02 -9.23 -13.16
N SER A 153 9.39 -8.57 -14.25
CA SER A 153 10.01 -9.20 -15.41
C SER A 153 11.15 -8.36 -15.97
N PHE A 154 12.27 -8.97 -16.34
CA PHE A 154 13.46 -8.26 -16.81
C PHE A 154 14.30 -9.12 -17.75
N GLN A 155 15.18 -8.49 -18.53
CA GLN A 155 16.19 -9.15 -19.35
C GLN A 155 17.55 -9.10 -18.63
N GLN A 156 18.22 -10.25 -18.53
CA GLN A 156 19.54 -10.37 -17.92
C GLN A 156 20.64 -9.98 -18.93
N PRO A 157 21.79 -9.45 -18.50
CA PRO A 157 22.92 -9.25 -19.40
C PRO A 157 23.47 -10.58 -19.93
N GLU A 158 23.95 -10.58 -21.18
CA GLU A 158 24.51 -11.78 -21.84
C GLU A 158 25.69 -12.43 -21.09
N HIS A 159 26.34 -11.70 -20.18
CA HIS A 159 27.55 -12.12 -19.48
C HIS A 159 27.32 -12.64 -18.06
N VAL A 160 26.11 -12.56 -17.52
CA VAL A 160 25.81 -13.07 -16.18
C VAL A 160 25.44 -14.55 -16.33
N ALA A 161 26.24 -15.44 -15.73
CA ALA A 161 25.98 -16.88 -15.76
C ALA A 161 24.57 -17.17 -15.23
N SER A 162 23.93 -18.20 -15.78
CA SER A 162 22.55 -18.64 -15.51
C SER A 162 22.27 -19.11 -14.08
N ASP A 163 23.19 -18.87 -13.15
CA ASP A 163 23.07 -19.32 -11.78
C ASP A 163 21.97 -18.48 -11.13
N ALA A 164 20.80 -19.11 -10.99
CA ALA A 164 19.65 -18.63 -10.23
C ALA A 164 20.02 -18.16 -8.81
N ASP A 165 21.24 -18.47 -8.35
CA ASP A 165 21.87 -17.98 -7.12
C ASP A 165 22.13 -16.46 -7.14
N VAL A 166 22.23 -15.78 -8.29
CA VAL A 166 22.38 -14.31 -8.35
C VAL A 166 21.14 -13.57 -7.82
N LEU A 167 19.96 -14.21 -7.87
CA LEU A 167 18.73 -13.67 -7.27
C LEU A 167 18.52 -14.13 -5.83
N ALA A 168 19.39 -14.99 -5.28
CA ALA A 168 19.48 -15.17 -3.84
C ALA A 168 20.25 -13.97 -3.25
N PHE A 169 19.57 -12.82 -3.19
CA PHE A 169 20.04 -11.56 -2.59
C PHE A 169 20.90 -11.79 -1.33
N GLU A 170 22.23 -11.81 -1.50
CA GLU A 170 23.17 -12.23 -0.43
C GLU A 170 23.56 -11.10 0.54
N HIS A 171 22.91 -9.93 0.47
CA HIS A 171 23.18 -8.82 1.38
C HIS A 171 21.89 -8.29 2.01
N ASP A 172 21.54 -8.81 3.19
CA ASP A 172 20.49 -8.34 4.15
C ASP A 172 19.05 -8.14 3.65
N VAL A 173 18.82 -8.04 2.34
CA VAL A 173 17.53 -8.19 1.70
C VAL A 173 17.31 -9.68 1.51
N LYS A 174 17.16 -10.42 2.62
CA LYS A 174 16.47 -11.72 2.55
C LYS A 174 15.03 -11.43 2.20
N ILE A 175 14.79 -11.13 0.92
CA ILE A 175 13.56 -11.47 0.25
C ILE A 175 13.51 -12.98 0.41
N LYS A 176 12.93 -13.45 1.52
CA LYS A 176 12.36 -14.78 1.52
C LYS A 176 11.28 -14.67 0.48
N LEU A 177 11.66 -15.02 -0.76
CA LEU A 177 10.80 -15.36 -1.86
C LEU A 177 9.92 -16.50 -1.34
N HIS A 178 8.95 -16.16 -0.50
CA HIS A 178 8.29 -17.13 0.36
C HIS A 178 7.37 -18.02 -0.48
N THR A 179 7.19 -17.68 -1.77
CA THR A 179 6.37 -18.38 -2.77
C THR A 179 6.73 -18.05 -4.23
N SER A 180 7.80 -17.31 -4.57
CA SER A 180 8.00 -16.93 -5.97
C SER A 180 8.55 -18.11 -6.76
N GLU A 181 7.83 -18.51 -7.79
CA GLU A 181 8.41 -19.33 -8.83
C GLU A 181 9.18 -18.38 -9.76
N VAL A 182 10.50 -18.45 -9.74
CA VAL A 182 11.32 -17.74 -10.72
C VAL A 182 11.38 -18.62 -11.96
N HIS A 183 10.86 -18.11 -13.07
CA HIS A 183 10.85 -18.84 -14.32
C HIS A 183 11.48 -18.02 -15.45
N GLN A 184 12.18 -18.71 -16.34
CA GLN A 184 12.69 -18.12 -17.57
C GLN A 184 11.64 -18.30 -18.69
N LEU A 185 11.16 -17.19 -19.24
CA LEU A 185 10.30 -17.16 -20.42
C LEU A 185 11.09 -16.54 -21.57
N GLN A 186 11.63 -17.39 -22.45
CA GLN A 186 12.46 -16.98 -23.58
C GLN A 186 13.74 -16.24 -23.12
N ASP A 187 13.84 -14.96 -23.44
CA ASP A 187 14.91 -14.03 -23.10
C ASP A 187 14.63 -13.22 -21.82
N ARG A 188 13.50 -13.48 -21.14
CA ARG A 188 13.08 -12.77 -19.93
C ARG A 188 13.04 -13.68 -18.72
N TRP A 189 13.43 -13.11 -17.59
CA TRP A 189 13.19 -13.67 -16.27
C TRP A 189 11.92 -13.08 -15.70
N VAL A 190 11.10 -13.91 -15.08
CA VAL A 190 9.87 -13.51 -14.40
C VAL A 190 9.93 -13.95 -12.95
N VAL A 191 9.65 -13.02 -12.05
CA VAL A 191 9.48 -13.24 -10.62
C VAL A 191 8.02 -12.94 -10.30
N ASP A 192 7.24 -14.00 -10.11
CA ASP A 192 5.82 -13.88 -9.79
C ASP A 192 5.62 -13.73 -8.28
N ASN A 193 4.61 -12.94 -7.89
CA ASN A 193 4.11 -12.84 -6.54
C ASN A 193 5.15 -12.38 -5.49
N PHE A 194 5.95 -11.36 -5.81
CA PHE A 194 6.78 -10.70 -4.79
C PHE A 194 5.89 -10.08 -3.71
N ILE A 195 5.97 -10.55 -2.47
CA ILE A 195 5.13 -10.08 -1.37
C ILE A 195 5.80 -8.89 -0.68
N PHE A 196 5.14 -7.73 -0.72
CA PHE A 196 5.45 -6.66 0.25
C PHE A 196 4.77 -7.02 1.55
N SER A 197 5.57 -7.31 2.57
CA SER A 197 5.04 -7.49 3.92
C SER A 197 4.52 -6.14 4.40
N PRO A 198 3.27 -6.03 4.91
CA PRO A 198 2.83 -4.81 5.58
C PRO A 198 3.70 -4.48 6.81
N TRP A 199 4.43 -5.48 7.33
CA TRP A 199 5.39 -5.31 8.43
C TRP A 199 6.79 -4.88 7.98
N SER A 200 7.09 -4.84 6.67
CA SER A 200 8.32 -4.21 6.19
C SER A 200 8.12 -2.70 6.26
N SER A 201 9.16 -1.99 6.70
CA SER A 201 9.03 -0.60 7.10
C SER A 201 8.64 0.36 5.97
N SER A 202 8.66 -0.05 4.70
CA SER A 202 8.36 0.81 3.54
C SER A 202 8.33 0.03 2.22
N PRO A 203 7.15 -0.31 1.65
CA PRO A 203 7.04 -0.97 0.35
C PRO A 203 7.76 -0.25 -0.81
N HIS A 204 7.78 1.09 -0.77
CA HIS A 204 8.51 1.89 -1.76
C HIS A 204 10.04 1.70 -1.66
N GLU A 205 10.59 1.55 -0.46
CA GLU A 205 12.02 1.27 -0.28
C GLU A 205 12.36 -0.17 -0.70
N ASP A 206 11.45 -1.12 -0.49
CA ASP A 206 11.63 -2.48 -0.99
C ASP A 206 11.65 -2.50 -2.53
N LEU A 207 10.72 -1.81 -3.20
CA LEU A 207 10.74 -1.67 -4.66
C LEU A 207 12.03 -1.00 -5.12
N LYS A 208 12.44 0.07 -4.46
CA LYS A 208 13.68 0.80 -4.77
C LYS A 208 14.92 -0.08 -4.67
N ARG A 209 15.06 -0.86 -3.59
CA ARG A 209 16.17 -1.80 -3.43
C ARG A 209 16.20 -2.82 -4.56
N ILE A 210 15.03 -3.35 -4.96
CA ILE A 210 14.92 -4.31 -6.07
C ILE A 210 15.36 -3.66 -7.38
N LEU A 211 14.80 -2.49 -7.73
CA LEU A 211 15.12 -1.84 -9.00
C LEU A 211 16.59 -1.38 -9.05
N THR A 212 17.15 -0.89 -7.94
CA THR A 212 18.58 -0.58 -7.85
C THR A 212 19.45 -1.82 -8.03
N ALA A 213 19.11 -2.95 -7.39
CA ALA A 213 19.87 -4.18 -7.56
C ALA A 213 19.83 -4.70 -9.01
N LEU A 214 18.67 -4.61 -9.68
CA LEU A 214 18.54 -4.99 -11.09
C LEU A 214 19.41 -4.10 -11.99
N ASP A 215 19.44 -2.80 -11.72
CA ASP A 215 20.29 -1.84 -12.45
C ASP A 215 21.79 -2.13 -12.25
N GLU A 216 22.21 -2.41 -11.01
CA GLU A 216 23.59 -2.79 -10.68
C GLU A 216 24.03 -4.10 -11.34
N LEU A 217 23.09 -5.03 -11.54
CA LEU A 217 23.30 -6.27 -12.28
C LEU A 217 23.29 -6.07 -13.81
N GLY A 218 23.02 -4.85 -14.29
CA GLY A 218 22.91 -4.53 -15.72
C GLY A 218 21.66 -5.12 -16.38
N CYS A 219 20.64 -5.48 -15.60
CA CYS A 219 19.37 -5.93 -16.14
C CYS A 219 18.69 -4.79 -16.90
N SER A 220 18.01 -5.13 -17.99
CA SER A 220 17.31 -4.17 -18.84
C SER A 220 15.85 -4.58 -19.05
N ASN A 221 15.05 -3.70 -19.66
CA ASN A 221 13.64 -3.95 -19.95
C ASN A 221 12.84 -4.44 -18.71
N VAL A 222 13.13 -3.81 -17.57
CA VAL A 222 12.45 -4.10 -16.30
C VAL A 222 11.01 -3.61 -16.40
N VAL A 223 10.08 -4.54 -16.25
CA VAL A 223 8.64 -4.28 -16.22
C VAL A 223 8.10 -4.89 -14.95
N TYR A 224 7.38 -4.10 -14.17
CA TYR A 224 6.71 -4.57 -12.97
C TYR A 224 5.24 -4.12 -12.96
N SER A 225 4.41 -4.91 -12.29
CA SER A 225 2.98 -4.66 -12.09
C SER A 225 2.56 -5.10 -10.70
N PHE A 226 1.61 -4.39 -10.11
CA PHE A 226 1.11 -4.69 -8.77
C PHE A 226 -0.25 -5.38 -8.82
N LYS A 227 -0.45 -6.33 -7.90
CA LYS A 227 -1.72 -7.01 -7.65
C LYS A 227 -1.97 -7.06 -6.15
N THR A 228 -3.14 -6.66 -5.70
CA THR A 228 -3.55 -6.84 -4.31
C THR A 228 -4.29 -8.15 -4.16
N ARG A 229 -3.96 -8.97 -3.15
CA ARG A 229 -4.85 -10.05 -2.70
C ARG A 229 -5.30 -9.81 -1.27
N TYR A 230 -6.56 -10.08 -1.04
CA TYR A 230 -7.20 -10.00 0.27
C TYR A 230 -7.04 -11.32 1.00
N ILE A 231 -6.44 -11.28 2.19
CA ILE A 231 -6.39 -12.45 3.04
C ILE A 231 -7.74 -12.55 3.74
N VAL A 232 -8.66 -13.32 3.18
CA VAL A 232 -9.88 -13.74 3.89
C VAL A 232 -9.42 -14.68 5.00
N ARG A 233 -9.29 -14.16 6.22
CA ARG A 233 -9.18 -15.04 7.40
C ARG A 233 -10.55 -15.68 7.57
N GLU A 234 -10.69 -16.93 7.14
CA GLU A 234 -11.85 -17.74 7.50
C GLU A 234 -11.91 -17.77 9.03
N HIS A 235 -12.82 -16.99 9.60
CA HIS A 235 -13.18 -17.12 11.01
C HIS A 235 -13.91 -18.45 11.14
N ASN A 236 -13.17 -19.51 11.48
CA ASN A 236 -13.76 -20.75 11.96
C ASN A 236 -14.56 -20.42 13.22
N ALA A 237 -15.88 -20.38 13.05
CA ALA A 237 -16.87 -20.10 14.09
C ALA A 237 -16.98 -21.22 15.11
#